data_AF-X0S1X5-F1
#
_entry.id   AF-X0S1X5-F1
#
_cell.length_a   1.000
_cell.length_b   1.000
_cell.length_c   1.000
_cell.angle_alpha   90.00
_cell.angle_beta   90.00
_cell.angle_gamma   90.00
#
_symmetry.space_group_name_H-M   'P 1'
#
loop_
_entity.id
_entity.type
_entity.pdbx_description
1 polymer ?
#
loop_
_entity_poly.entity_id
_entity_poly.type
_entity_poly.pdbx_seq_one_letter_code
_entity_poly.pdbx_strand_id
1 'polypeptide(L)'
;LFLGFKGGKGIATTFGVVFSLNPTISILALIIWAVVVITTRYVSLSSIFAVISIFIFSILFKQPYEYIIFSAIIMILGIFRHKENIKRLKSKKERKIGEKIEID
;
A
#
# COMPACT_ATOMS: atom_id res chain seq x y z
N LEU A 1 -17.13 10.86 7.65
CA LEU A 1 -18.17 11.88 7.86
C LEU A 1 -18.71 12.41 6.54
N PHE A 2 -17.93 13.17 5.75
CA PHE A 2 -18.41 13.83 4.52
C PHE A 2 -18.82 12.91 3.35
N LEU A 3 -18.22 11.71 3.24
CA LEU A 3 -18.54 10.75 2.17
C LEU A 3 -19.39 9.57 2.64
N GLY A 4 -20.12 9.72 3.76
CA GLY A 4 -20.92 8.62 4.32
C GLY A 4 -20.10 7.38 4.67
N PHE A 5 -18.87 7.59 5.17
CA PHE A 5 -17.89 6.54 5.50
C PHE A 5 -17.43 5.67 4.31
N LYS A 6 -17.72 6.09 3.08
CA LYS A 6 -17.17 5.49 1.86
C LYS A 6 -15.97 6.32 1.40
N GLY A 7 -14.81 5.71 1.28
CA GLY A 7 -13.58 6.40 0.88
C GLY A 7 -12.63 5.52 0.09
N GLY A 8 -11.48 6.10 -0.27
CA GLY A 8 -10.39 5.41 -0.93
C GLY A 8 -9.70 4.37 -0.02
N LYS A 9 -8.59 3.81 -0.49
CA LYS A 9 -7.83 2.79 0.24
C LYS A 9 -6.78 3.36 1.22
N GLY A 10 -6.60 4.67 1.23
CA GLY A 10 -5.73 5.37 2.19
C GLY A 10 -4.23 5.34 1.90
N ILE A 11 -3.76 4.74 0.79
CA ILE A 11 -2.32 4.54 0.54
C ILE A 11 -1.52 5.86 0.49
N ALA A 12 -2.02 6.89 -0.20
CA ALA A 12 -1.35 8.19 -0.25
C ALA A 12 -1.29 8.87 1.13
N THR A 13 -2.36 8.76 1.93
CA THR A 13 -2.39 9.28 3.30
C THR A 13 -1.41 8.53 4.20
N THR A 14 -1.39 7.20 4.13
CA THR A 14 -0.42 6.37 4.86
C THR A 14 1.00 6.77 4.51
N PHE A 15 1.31 6.93 3.22
CA PHE A 15 2.64 7.38 2.78
C PHE A 15 2.99 8.74 3.38
N GLY A 16 2.08 9.73 3.33
CA GLY A 16 2.31 11.05 3.92
C GLY A 16 2.60 10.99 5.42
N VAL A 17 1.82 10.22 6.19
CA VAL A 17 2.03 10.08 7.64
C VAL A 17 3.36 9.40 7.94
N VAL A 18 3.65 8.28 7.29
CA VAL A 18 4.92 7.55 7.49
C VAL A 18 6.10 8.41 7.07
N PHE A 19 5.98 9.22 6.00
CA PHE A 19 7.04 10.12 5.55
C PHE A 19 7.34 11.22 6.57
N SER A 20 6.30 11.80 7.18
CA SER A 20 6.47 12.77 8.27
C SER A 20 7.10 12.16 9.52
N LEU A 21 6.81 10.90 9.84
CA LEU A 21 7.33 10.22 11.03
C LEU A 21 8.74 9.66 10.81
N ASN A 22 9.00 9.06 9.66
CA ASN A 22 10.27 8.44 9.31
C ASN A 22 10.48 8.49 7.77
N PRO A 23 11.13 9.54 7.26
CA PRO A 23 11.40 9.70 5.82
C PRO A 23 12.16 8.51 5.21
N THR A 24 13.11 7.93 5.96
CA THR A 24 13.93 6.80 5.49
C THR A 24 13.07 5.57 5.19
N ILE A 25 12.20 5.17 6.12
CA ILE A 25 11.30 4.02 5.92
C ILE A 25 10.34 4.30 4.75
N SER A 26 9.82 5.52 4.63
CA SER A 26 8.93 5.90 3.53
C SER A 26 9.60 5.85 2.17
N ILE A 27 10.84 6.32 2.05
CA ILE A 27 11.59 6.27 0.79
C ILE A 27 11.86 4.81 0.40
N LEU A 28 12.27 3.97 1.35
CA LEU A 28 12.46 2.54 1.07
C LEU A 28 11.15 1.86 0.64
N ALA A 29 10.04 2.16 1.31
CA ALA A 29 8.73 1.64 0.92
C ALA A 29 8.29 2.14 -0.47
N LEU A 30 8.58 3.40 -0.80
CA LEU A 30 8.32 3.98 -2.12
C LEU A 30 9.17 3.30 -3.21
N ILE A 31 10.43 2.97 -2.92
CA ILE A 31 11.29 2.22 -3.83
C ILE A 31 10.68 0.83 -4.10
N ILE A 32 10.27 0.11 -3.05
CA ILE A 32 9.60 -1.19 -3.23
C ILE A 32 8.32 -1.05 -4.05
N TRP A 33 7.50 -0.03 -3.73
CA TRP A 33 6.30 0.28 -4.50
C TRP A 33 6.61 0.52 -5.98
N ALA A 34 7.61 1.35 -6.27
CA ALA A 34 8.05 1.70 -7.62
C ALA A 34 8.55 0.46 -8.39
N VAL A 35 9.40 -0.36 -7.77
CA VAL A 35 9.91 -1.59 -8.38
C VAL A 35 8.76 -2.54 -8.72
N VAL A 36 7.82 -2.77 -7.80
CA VAL A 36 6.69 -3.68 -8.03
C VAL A 36 5.75 -3.12 -9.09
N VAL A 37 5.47 -1.82 -9.10
CA VAL A 37 4.54 -1.24 -10.09
C VAL A 37 5.15 -1.21 -11.49
N ILE A 38 6.45 -0.91 -11.63
CA ILE A 38 7.13 -0.88 -12.92
C ILE A 38 7.21 -2.29 -13.52
N THR A 39 7.52 -3.29 -12.70
CA THR A 39 7.67 -4.67 -13.18
C THR A 39 6.34 -5.37 -13.46
N THR A 40 5.32 -5.15 -12.61
CA THR A 40 4.04 -5.88 -12.70
C THR A 40 2.92 -5.11 -13.37
N ARG A 41 3.05 -3.77 -13.43
CA ARG A 41 2.00 -2.82 -13.84
C ARG A 41 0.74 -2.85 -12.96
N TYR A 42 0.79 -3.47 -11.78
CA TYR A 42 -0.32 -3.48 -10.82
C TYR A 42 -0.09 -2.48 -9.66
N VAL A 43 -0.91 -1.44 -9.60
CA VAL A 43 -0.90 -0.45 -8.49
C VAL A 43 -1.35 -1.07 -7.17
N SER A 44 -2.30 -2.01 -7.22
CA SER A 44 -2.79 -2.67 -6.01
C SER A 44 -1.75 -3.60 -5.39
N LEU A 45 -1.01 -4.34 -6.21
CA LEU A 45 0.06 -5.22 -5.74
C LEU A 45 1.18 -4.40 -5.12
N SER A 46 1.68 -3.38 -5.80
CA SER A 46 2.70 -2.47 -5.27
C SER A 46 2.28 -1.82 -3.96
N SER A 47 1.03 -1.38 -3.83
CA SER A 47 0.50 -0.79 -2.59
C SER A 47 0.49 -1.77 -1.41
N ILE A 48 0.17 -3.05 -1.65
CA ILE A 48 0.22 -4.10 -0.61
C ILE A 48 1.68 -4.34 -0.18
N PHE A 49 2.60 -4.43 -1.14
CA PHE A 49 4.01 -4.61 -0.84
C PHE A 49 4.58 -3.42 -0.06
N ALA A 50 4.19 -2.19 -0.41
CA ALA A 50 4.64 -0.99 0.30
C ALA A 50 4.26 -1.00 1.80
N VAL A 51 3.00 -1.32 2.13
CA VAL A 51 2.56 -1.34 3.54
C VAL A 51 3.17 -2.50 4.33
N ILE A 52 3.45 -3.64 3.67
CA ILE A 52 4.20 -4.74 4.28
C ILE A 52 5.64 -4.31 4.55
N SER A 53 6.30 -3.67 3.59
CA SER A 53 7.66 -3.17 3.74
C SER A 53 7.79 -2.14 4.86
N ILE A 54 6.80 -1.26 5.05
CA ILE A 54 6.80 -0.30 6.17
C ILE A 54 6.90 -1.03 7.52
N PHE A 55 6.08 -2.07 7.74
CA PHE A 55 6.11 -2.88 8.96
C PHE A 55 7.40 -3.70 9.11
N ILE A 56 7.92 -4.27 8.01
CA ILE A 56 9.19 -5.00 8.06
C ILE A 56 10.34 -4.06 8.43
N PHE A 57 10.43 -2.90 7.79
CA PHE A 57 11.49 -1.94 8.06
C PHE A 57 11.36 -1.28 9.44
N SER A 58 10.16 -1.13 9.98
CA SER A 58 10.01 -0.64 11.36
C SER A 58 10.64 -1.59 12.38
N ILE A 59 10.52 -2.90 12.16
CA ILE A 59 11.17 -3.92 13.01
C ILE A 59 12.68 -3.94 12.77
N LEU A 60 13.11 -4.00 11.50
CA LEU A 60 14.54 -4.11 11.15
C LEU A 60 15.35 -2.90 11.64
N PHE A 61 14.77 -1.70 11.59
CA PHE A 61 15.41 -0.48 12.08
C PHE A 61 15.08 -0.16 13.54
N LYS A 62 14.57 -1.15 14.28
CA LYS A 62 14.32 -1.09 15.73
C LYS A 62 13.59 0.20 16.15
N GLN A 63 12.55 0.55 15.40
CA GLN A 63 11.75 1.73 15.70
C GLN A 63 11.04 1.58 17.07
N PRO A 64 10.63 2.70 17.70
CA PRO A 64 9.85 2.65 18.93
C PRO A 64 8.62 1.74 18.81
N TYR A 65 8.20 1.11 19.91
CA TYR A 65 7.11 0.14 19.92
C TYR A 65 5.80 0.73 19.39
N GLU A 66 5.55 2.01 19.65
CA GLU A 66 4.38 2.74 19.17
C GLU A 66 4.37 2.81 17.64
N TYR A 67 5.53 3.04 17.02
CA TYR A 67 5.67 3.07 15.57
C TYR A 67 5.53 1.67 14.96
N ILE A 68 6.05 0.63 15.62
CA ILE A 68 5.88 -0.76 15.17
C ILE A 68 4.40 -1.15 15.24
N ILE A 69 3.69 -0.83 16.33
CA ILE A 69 2.25 -1.11 16.46
C ILE A 69 1.46 -0.33 15.41
N PHE A 70 1.76 0.96 15.23
CA PHE A 70 1.14 1.78 14.19
C PHE A 70 1.33 1.16 12.80
N SER A 71 2.57 0.79 12.46
CA SER A 71 2.90 0.18 11.17
C SER A 71 2.22 -1.19 10.95
N ALA A 72 2.03 -1.97 12.01
CA ALA A 72 1.26 -3.22 11.96
C ALA A 72 -0.22 -2.95 11.64
N ILE A 73 -0.82 -1.94 12.29
CA ILE A 73 -2.22 -1.56 12.05
C ILE A 73 -2.43 -1.09 10.61
N ILE A 74 -1.57 -0.21 10.09
CA ILE A 74 -1.69 0.26 8.70
C ILE A 74 -1.46 -0.87 7.69
N MET A 75 -0.59 -1.84 7.99
CA MET A 75 -0.38 -3.03 7.14
C MET A 75 -1.66 -3.86 7.08
N ILE A 76 -2.25 -4.20 8.23
CA ILE A 76 -3.49 -4.99 8.33
C ILE A 76 -4.64 -4.28 7.62
N LEU A 77 -4.85 -2.99 7.92
CA LEU A 77 -5.89 -2.18 7.27
C LEU A 77 -5.64 -2.05 5.77
N GLY A 78 -4.40 -1.82 5.36
CA GLY A 78 -3.99 -1.73 3.95
C GLY A 78 -4.33 -3.00 3.18
N ILE A 79 -3.97 -4.17 3.72
CA ILE A 79 -4.30 -5.47 3.11
C ILE A 79 -5.82 -5.68 3.08
N PHE A 80 -6.52 -5.41 4.18
CA PHE A 80 -7.98 -5.57 4.26
C PHE A 80 -8.72 -4.70 3.23
N ARG A 81 -8.29 -3.45 3.05
CA ARG A 81 -8.84 -2.53 2.04
C ARG A 81 -8.54 -2.97 0.60
N HIS A 82 -7.59 -3.88 0.41
CA HIS A 82 -7.24 -4.46 -0.89
C HIS A 82 -7.84 -5.86 -1.15
N LYS A 83 -8.71 -6.38 -0.28
CA LYS A 83 -9.29 -7.75 -0.42
C LYS A 83 -9.87 -8.03 -1.81
N GLU A 84 -10.56 -7.06 -2.42
CA GLU A 84 -11.15 -7.21 -3.75
C GLU A 84 -10.11 -7.20 -4.85
N ASN A 85 -9.07 -6.36 -4.72
CA ASN A 85 -7.94 -6.35 -5.66
C ASN A 85 -7.17 -7.66 -5.57
N ILE A 86 -7.00 -8.22 -4.36
CA ILE A 86 -6.36 -9.53 -4.18
C ILE A 86 -7.18 -10.61 -4.90
N LYS A 87 -8.51 -10.59 -4.80
CA LYS A 87 -9.39 -11.52 -5.54
C LYS A 87 -9.23 -11.36 -7.05
N ARG A 88 -9.17 -10.12 -7.55
CA ARG A 88 -8.93 -9.83 -8.98
C ARG A 88 -7.52 -10.22 -9.44
N LEU A 89 -6.49 -10.01 -8.63
CA LEU A 89 -5.11 -10.44 -8.91
C LEU A 89 -5.04 -11.96 -9.05
N LYS A 90 -5.64 -12.70 -8.11
CA LYS A 90 -5.69 -14.18 -8.16
C LYS A 90 -6.42 -14.71 -9.40
N SER A 91 -7.45 -13.99 -9.86
CA SER A 91 -8.20 -14.34 -11.07
C SER A 91 -7.63 -13.73 -12.35
N LYS A 92 -6.47 -13.04 -12.29
CA LYS A 92 -5.88 -12.30 -13.42
C LYS A 92 -6.81 -11.25 -14.06
N LYS A 93 -7.76 -10.72 -13.28
CA LYS A 93 -8.75 -9.70 -13.67
C LYS A 93 -8.45 -8.31 -13.06
N GLU A 94 -7.31 -8.14 -12.41
CA GLU A 94 -6.91 -6.83 -11.89
C GLU A 94 -6.41 -5.97 -13.04
N ARG A 95 -6.83 -4.70 -13.08
CA ARG A 95 -6.42 -3.79 -14.15
C ARG A 95 -4.94 -3.44 -14.05
N LYS A 96 -4.25 -3.47 -15.19
CA LYS A 96 -2.88 -2.98 -15.33
C LYS A 96 -2.85 -1.50 -15.67
N ILE A 97 -1.78 -0.81 -15.30
CA ILE A 97 -1.49 0.52 -15.82
C ILE A 97 -1.39 0.45 -17.34
N GLY A 98 -2.11 1.32 -18.04
CA GLY A 98 -2.14 1.42 -19.49
C GLY A 98 -3.07 0.44 -20.19
N GLU A 99 -3.83 -0.37 -19.46
CA GLU A 99 -4.88 -1.22 -20.04
C GLU A 99 -6.05 -0.36 -20.55
N LYS A 100 -6.43 -0.55 -21.82
CA LYS A 100 -7.56 0.16 -22.43
C LYS A 100 -8.86 -0.32 -21.79
N ILE A 101 -9.77 0.61 -21.54
CA ILE A 101 -11.14 0.28 -21.12
C ILE A 101 -11.94 0.10 -22.41
N GLU A 102 -12.35 -1.13 -22.70
CA GLU A 102 -13.38 -1.36 -23.70
C GLU A 102 -14.70 -0.82 -23.13
N ILE A 103 -15.30 0.13 -23.86
CA ILE A 103 -16.62 0.67 -23.57
C ILE A 103 -17.51 0.10 -24.66
N ASP A 104 -18.28 -0.93 -24.32
CA ASP A 104 -19.39 -1.43 -25.15
C ASP A 104 -20.57 -0.44 -25.11
#